data_AF-A0A2A5KW63-F1
#
_entry.id   AF-A0A2A5KW63-F1
#
_cell.length_a   1.000
_cell.length_b   1.000
_cell.length_c   1.000
_cell.angle_alpha   90.00
_cell.angle_beta   90.00
_cell.angle_gamma   90.00
#
_symmetry.space_group_name_H-M   'P 1'
#
loop_
_entity.id
_entity.type
_entity.pdbx_description
1 polymer ?
#
loop_
_entity_poly.entity_id
_entity_poly.type
_entity_poly.pdbx_seq_one_letter_code
_entity_poly.pdbx_strand_id
1 'polypeptide(L)'
;MSTGIFGLLSAPARDRFHYWQGRSGQWWITTVFPLLSSHVGDASVYLMVRRDAEGRAHPLYVGQTSDTARRMEEHLHVNVLRAIGLGGNELHVHLLAKTKAERFSIETDLRNGHDTPLNRQPSSAGLGGLFGLGASYRNEQQHESLLGRSGV
;
A
#
# COMPACT_ATOMS: atom_id res chain seq x y z
N MET A 1 -18.65 51.20 5.50
CA MET A 1 -19.31 50.25 4.58
C MET A 1 -18.32 49.14 4.29
N SER A 2 -18.62 47.93 4.75
CA SER A 2 -17.73 46.78 4.78
C SER A 2 -17.56 46.20 3.37
N THR A 3 -16.35 46.21 2.81
CA THR A 3 -15.98 45.40 1.63
C THR A 3 -15.62 44.00 2.12
N GLY A 4 -16.53 43.07 1.92
CA GLY A 4 -16.44 41.69 2.40
C GLY A 4 -15.22 40.94 1.84
N ILE A 5 -14.41 40.47 2.77
CA ILE A 5 -13.48 39.35 2.64
C ILE A 5 -14.32 38.08 2.41
N PHE A 6 -14.19 37.46 1.25
CA PHE A 6 -13.93 36.03 1.04
C PHE A 6 -14.11 35.78 -0.45
N GLY A 7 -13.02 36.00 -1.18
CA GLY A 7 -12.89 35.43 -2.51
C GLY A 7 -13.23 33.95 -2.40
N LEU A 8 -14.24 33.53 -3.14
CA LEU A 8 -14.41 32.16 -3.57
C LEU A 8 -13.03 31.74 -4.09
N LEU A 9 -12.29 31.02 -3.25
CA LEU A 9 -11.07 30.37 -3.64
C LEU A 9 -11.47 29.51 -4.84
N SER A 10 -11.17 30.01 -6.03
CA SER A 10 -11.13 29.22 -7.24
C SER A 10 -10.04 28.19 -6.98
N ALA A 11 -10.41 27.11 -6.29
CA ALA A 11 -9.57 25.94 -6.19
C ALA A 11 -9.19 25.61 -7.63
N PRO A 12 -7.89 25.48 -7.96
CA PRO A 12 -7.50 25.14 -9.32
C PRO A 12 -8.31 23.91 -9.74
N ALA A 13 -8.84 23.93 -10.95
CA ALA A 13 -9.56 22.79 -11.51
C ALA A 13 -8.65 21.57 -11.38
N ARG A 14 -8.95 20.70 -10.41
CA ARG A 14 -8.13 19.51 -10.18
C ARG A 14 -8.26 18.63 -11.42
N ASP A 15 -7.12 18.19 -11.96
CA ASP A 15 -7.13 17.28 -13.09
C ASP A 15 -8.02 16.09 -12.77
N ARG A 16 -9.05 15.89 -13.58
CA ARG A 16 -10.00 14.78 -13.40
C ARG A 16 -9.32 13.42 -13.58
N PHE A 17 -8.21 13.39 -14.34
CA PHE A 17 -7.46 12.19 -14.66
C PHE A 17 -5.96 12.38 -14.42
N HIS A 18 -5.29 11.30 -14.06
CA HIS A 18 -3.83 11.26 -13.94
C HIS A 18 -3.28 9.97 -14.55
N TYR A 19 -2.15 10.06 -15.24
CA TYR A 19 -1.47 8.94 -15.87
C TYR A 19 -0.26 8.54 -15.03
N TRP A 20 -0.17 7.26 -14.69
CA TRP A 20 0.98 6.68 -13.99
C TRP A 20 1.74 5.75 -14.93
N GLN A 21 3.05 5.89 -15.01
CA GLN A 21 3.89 4.93 -15.71
C GLN A 21 4.33 3.83 -14.75
N GLY A 22 3.98 2.57 -15.04
CA GLY A 22 4.47 1.44 -14.24
C GLY A 22 5.92 1.09 -14.54
N ARG A 23 6.49 0.16 -13.78
CA ARG A 23 7.87 -0.34 -13.98
C ARG A 23 8.11 -0.90 -15.38
N SER A 24 7.08 -1.50 -15.97
CA SER A 24 7.08 -2.03 -17.33
C SER A 24 7.25 -0.95 -18.41
N GLY A 25 7.07 0.33 -18.08
CA GLY A 25 6.99 1.44 -19.02
C GLY A 25 5.58 1.70 -19.55
N GLN A 26 4.60 0.85 -19.23
CA GLN A 26 3.19 1.04 -19.60
C GLN A 26 2.54 2.17 -18.81
N TRP A 27 1.63 2.90 -19.45
CA TRP A 27 0.85 3.98 -18.85
C TRP A 27 -0.55 3.52 -18.42
N TRP A 28 -0.92 3.88 -17.20
CA TRP A 28 -2.19 3.54 -16.56
C TRP A 28 -2.95 4.82 -16.21
N ILE A 29 -4.11 5.03 -16.83
CA ILE A 29 -4.99 6.17 -16.53
C ILE A 29 -5.79 5.92 -15.23
N THR A 30 -5.92 6.95 -14.43
CA THR A 30 -6.69 6.95 -13.18
C THR A 30 -7.62 8.16 -13.11
N THR A 31 -8.79 8.00 -12.51
CA THR A 31 -9.65 9.12 -12.11
C THR A 31 -9.18 9.64 -10.75
N VAL A 32 -9.10 10.95 -10.60
CA VAL A 32 -8.66 11.59 -9.36
C VAL A 32 -9.86 11.97 -8.49
N PHE A 33 -9.85 11.50 -7.25
CA PHE A 33 -10.81 11.87 -6.21
C PHE A 33 -10.10 12.48 -5.00
N PRO A 34 -10.78 13.27 -4.16
CA PRO A 34 -10.31 13.54 -2.81
C PRO A 34 -10.02 12.23 -2.05
N LEU A 35 -8.98 12.22 -1.18
CA LEU A 35 -8.57 10.99 -0.46
C LEU A 35 -9.72 10.31 0.32
N LEU A 36 -10.65 11.10 0.85
CA LEU A 36 -11.77 10.63 1.68
C LEU A 36 -13.07 10.42 0.89
N SER A 37 -13.02 10.32 -0.43
CA SER A 37 -14.21 10.00 -1.23
C SER A 37 -14.62 8.54 -1.04
N SER A 38 -15.88 8.32 -0.64
CA SER A 38 -16.43 6.99 -0.31
C SER A 38 -17.26 6.35 -1.44
N HIS A 39 -17.37 6.98 -2.61
CA HIS A 39 -18.42 6.64 -3.59
C HIS A 39 -18.00 5.71 -4.75
N VAL A 40 -16.81 5.11 -4.73
CA VAL A 40 -16.37 4.26 -5.86
C VAL A 40 -16.71 2.80 -5.56
N GLY A 41 -17.85 2.28 -6.03
CA GLY A 41 -18.28 0.90 -5.76
C GLY A 41 -17.57 -0.19 -6.59
N ASP A 42 -16.88 0.21 -7.66
CA ASP A 42 -16.33 -0.73 -8.64
C ASP A 42 -15.04 -1.42 -8.17
N ALA A 43 -14.75 -2.58 -8.79
CA ALA A 43 -13.47 -3.25 -8.67
C ALA A 43 -12.36 -2.40 -9.32
N SER A 44 -11.28 -2.16 -8.60
CA SER A 44 -10.27 -1.19 -9.03
C SER A 44 -8.85 -1.50 -8.56
N VAL A 45 -7.89 -0.85 -9.22
CA VAL A 45 -6.60 -0.55 -8.62
C VAL A 45 -6.65 0.91 -8.15
N TYR A 46 -6.22 1.18 -6.92
CA TYR A 46 -6.26 2.53 -6.35
C TYR A 46 -4.90 2.92 -5.79
N LEU A 47 -4.63 4.22 -5.79
CA LEU A 47 -3.46 4.82 -5.19
C LEU A 47 -3.90 5.90 -4.20
N MET A 48 -3.36 5.86 -2.98
CA MET A 48 -3.42 7.01 -2.07
C MET A 48 -2.26 7.94 -2.43
N VAL A 49 -2.54 9.22 -2.66
CA VAL A 49 -1.60 10.14 -3.28
C VAL A 49 -1.48 11.41 -2.43
N ARG A 50 -0.25 11.90 -2.31
CA ARG A 50 0.04 13.28 -1.91
C ARG A 50 0.35 14.08 -3.17
N ARG A 51 -0.51 15.03 -3.51
CA ARG A 51 -0.17 16.10 -4.45
C ARG A 51 0.49 17.25 -3.69
N ASP A 52 1.71 17.61 -4.09
CA ASP A 52 2.44 18.73 -3.49
C ASP A 52 1.94 20.09 -4.01
N ALA A 53 2.49 21.18 -3.47
CA ALA A 53 2.09 22.54 -3.84
C ALA A 53 2.44 22.88 -5.29
N GLU A 54 3.43 22.19 -5.88
CA GLU A 54 3.81 22.32 -7.28
C GLU A 54 2.93 21.44 -8.20
N GLY A 55 1.96 20.71 -7.65
CA GLY A 55 1.03 19.88 -8.40
C GLY A 55 1.55 18.49 -8.75
N ARG A 56 2.73 18.09 -8.28
CA ARG A 56 3.29 16.74 -8.54
C ARG A 56 2.62 15.70 -7.65
N ALA A 57 2.24 14.59 -8.25
CA ALA A 57 1.61 13.47 -7.58
C ALA A 57 2.65 12.49 -7.04
N HIS A 58 2.60 12.19 -5.75
CA HIS A 58 3.47 11.22 -5.07
C HIS A 58 2.61 10.07 -4.52
N PRO A 59 2.72 8.84 -5.04
CA PRO A 59 1.90 7.72 -4.58
C PRO A 59 2.44 7.21 -3.24
N LEU A 60 1.59 7.20 -2.22
CA LEU A 60 1.94 6.75 -0.87
C LEU A 60 1.66 5.27 -0.67
N TYR A 61 0.56 4.81 -1.27
CA TYR A 61 0.07 3.43 -1.21
C TYR A 61 -0.57 3.06 -2.55
N VAL A 62 -0.44 1.80 -2.96
CA VAL A 62 -1.09 1.20 -4.12
C VAL A 62 -1.71 -0.13 -3.70
N GLY A 63 -2.95 -0.38 -4.09
CA GLY A 63 -3.61 -1.65 -3.83
C GLY A 63 -4.69 -1.94 -4.85
N GLN A 64 -5.20 -3.17 -4.85
CA GLN A 64 -6.40 -3.53 -5.60
C GLN A 64 -7.50 -4.10 -4.72
N THR A 65 -8.72 -4.01 -5.23
CA THR A 65 -9.91 -4.52 -4.56
C THR A 65 -10.97 -4.98 -5.58
N SER A 66 -11.88 -5.83 -5.13
CA SER A 66 -13.10 -6.20 -5.86
C SER A 66 -14.23 -5.20 -5.67
N ASP A 67 -14.14 -4.34 -4.65
CA ASP A 67 -15.09 -3.29 -4.29
C ASP A 67 -14.32 -2.19 -3.57
N THR A 68 -14.33 -0.98 -4.13
CA THR A 68 -13.51 0.13 -3.61
C THR A 68 -14.20 0.83 -2.44
N ALA A 69 -15.52 0.99 -2.47
CA ALA A 69 -16.30 1.64 -1.42
C ALA A 69 -16.21 0.82 -0.12
N ARG A 70 -16.52 -0.47 -0.20
CA ARG A 70 -16.42 -1.38 0.96
C ARG A 70 -15.00 -1.43 1.51
N ARG A 71 -13.98 -1.42 0.64
CA ARG A 71 -12.57 -1.48 1.06
C ARG A 71 -12.13 -0.21 1.79
N MET A 72 -12.55 0.96 1.32
CA MET A 72 -12.25 2.24 1.94
C MET A 72 -12.91 2.36 3.32
N GLU A 73 -14.13 1.83 3.47
CA GLU A 73 -14.88 1.83 4.74
C GLU A 73 -14.36 0.80 5.76
N GLU A 74 -14.13 -0.46 5.37
CA GLU A 74 -13.93 -1.54 6.36
C GLU A 74 -12.47 -1.81 6.73
N HIS A 75 -11.52 -1.56 5.82
CA HIS A 75 -10.18 -2.17 5.92
C HIS A 75 -9.02 -1.21 5.70
N LEU A 76 -9.29 0.04 5.31
CA LEU A 76 -8.25 1.02 5.01
C LEU A 76 -8.08 2.10 6.05
N HIS A 77 -8.87 2.14 7.12
CA HIS A 77 -8.77 3.18 8.16
C HIS A 77 -7.33 3.43 8.63
N VAL A 78 -6.55 2.39 8.93
CA VAL A 78 -5.15 2.54 9.36
C VAL A 78 -4.27 3.13 8.25
N ASN A 79 -4.41 2.66 7.01
CA ASN A 79 -3.58 3.14 5.90
C ASN A 79 -3.99 4.55 5.45
N VAL A 80 -5.28 4.89 5.51
CA VAL A 80 -5.79 6.25 5.25
C VAL A 80 -5.23 7.21 6.28
N LEU A 81 -5.30 6.88 7.57
CA LEU A 81 -4.72 7.72 8.63
C LEU A 81 -3.21 7.91 8.45
N ARG A 82 -2.49 6.83 8.10
CA ARG A 82 -1.05 6.92 7.78
C ARG A 82 -0.79 7.77 6.54
N ALA A 83 -1.62 7.66 5.51
CA ALA A 83 -1.52 8.48 4.31
C ALA A 83 -1.75 9.95 4.63
N ILE A 84 -2.79 10.29 5.41
CA ILE A 84 -3.03 11.65 5.91
C ILE A 84 -1.81 12.17 6.68
N GLY A 85 -1.23 11.36 7.57
CA GLY A 85 -0.02 11.71 8.31
C GLY A 85 1.21 11.98 7.42
N LEU A 86 1.24 11.42 6.20
CA LEU A 86 2.26 11.68 5.18
C LEU A 86 1.88 12.81 4.19
N GLY A 87 0.75 13.48 4.42
CA GLY A 87 0.23 14.56 3.57
C GLY A 87 -0.66 14.10 2.41
N GLY A 88 -1.13 12.85 2.43
CA GLY A 88 -2.06 12.32 1.44
C GLY A 88 -3.35 13.14 1.35
N ASN A 89 -3.75 13.50 0.13
CA ASN A 89 -4.88 14.38 -0.15
C ASN A 89 -5.74 13.90 -1.34
N GLU A 90 -5.29 12.90 -2.08
CA GLU A 90 -5.98 12.37 -3.26
C GLU A 90 -6.06 10.84 -3.25
N LEU A 91 -7.09 10.31 -3.91
CA LEU A 91 -7.29 8.91 -4.23
C LEU A 91 -7.39 8.78 -5.75
N HIS A 92 -6.43 8.12 -6.37
CA HIS A 92 -6.41 7.88 -7.81
C HIS A 92 -6.93 6.47 -8.08
N VAL A 93 -7.93 6.31 -8.95
CA VAL A 93 -8.59 5.02 -9.17
C VAL A 93 -8.57 4.62 -10.64
N HIS A 94 -8.04 3.43 -10.91
CA HIS A 94 -8.06 2.76 -12.22
C HIS A 94 -9.19 1.74 -12.29
N LEU A 95 -10.12 1.95 -13.25
CA LEU A 95 -11.36 1.18 -13.40
C LEU A 95 -11.41 0.31 -14.68
N LEU A 96 -10.35 0.28 -15.49
CA LEU A 96 -10.41 -0.37 -16.81
C LEU A 96 -10.05 -1.86 -16.78
N ALA A 97 -9.38 -2.33 -15.71
CA ALA A 97 -9.06 -3.74 -15.51
C ALA A 97 -10.33 -4.60 -15.37
N LYS A 98 -10.46 -5.60 -16.23
CA LYS A 98 -11.62 -6.50 -16.34
C LYS A 98 -11.53 -7.69 -15.39
N THR A 99 -10.32 -8.13 -15.08
CA THR A 99 -10.11 -9.31 -14.24
C THR A 99 -9.33 -9.00 -12.96
N LYS A 100 -9.44 -9.88 -11.96
CA LYS A 100 -8.60 -9.82 -10.75
C LYS A 100 -7.11 -9.97 -11.09
N ALA A 101 -6.78 -10.82 -12.06
CA ALA A 101 -5.41 -11.05 -12.51
C ALA A 101 -4.81 -9.77 -13.14
N GLU A 102 -5.57 -9.08 -13.98
CA GLU A 102 -5.17 -7.78 -14.54
C GLU A 102 -4.96 -6.74 -13.45
N ARG A 103 -5.89 -6.61 -12.49
CA ARG A 103 -5.72 -5.68 -11.36
C ARG A 103 -4.46 -5.98 -10.55
N PHE A 104 -4.17 -7.25 -10.30
CA PHE A 104 -2.96 -7.66 -9.60
C PHE A 104 -1.68 -7.35 -10.40
N SER A 105 -1.70 -7.57 -11.71
CA SER A 105 -0.59 -7.21 -12.59
C SER A 105 -0.33 -5.70 -12.60
N ILE A 106 -1.39 -4.88 -12.72
CA ILE A 106 -1.31 -3.42 -12.69
C ILE A 106 -0.83 -2.91 -11.33
N GLU A 107 -1.39 -3.44 -10.23
CA GLU A 107 -0.94 -3.10 -8.86
C GLU A 107 0.56 -3.38 -8.71
N THR A 108 1.01 -4.56 -9.14
CA THR A 108 2.41 -4.97 -9.06
C THR A 108 3.31 -4.07 -9.89
N ASP A 109 2.88 -3.72 -11.11
CA ASP A 109 3.64 -2.87 -12.02
C ASP A 109 3.82 -1.45 -11.46
N LEU A 110 2.75 -0.85 -10.94
CA LEU A 110 2.76 0.46 -10.31
C LEU A 110 3.58 0.47 -9.01
N ARG A 111 3.40 -0.53 -8.14
CA ARG A 111 4.16 -0.66 -6.89
C ARG A 111 5.66 -0.74 -7.10
N ASN A 112 6.08 -1.43 -8.15
CA ASN A 112 7.48 -1.61 -8.46
C ASN A 112 8.08 -0.44 -9.26
N GLY A 113 7.25 0.45 -9.81
CA GLY A 113 7.64 1.63 -10.58
C GLY A 113 7.75 2.91 -9.75
N HIS A 114 7.21 2.94 -8.53
CA HIS A 114 7.15 4.13 -7.71
C HIS A 114 7.56 3.87 -6.25
N ASP A 115 8.05 4.91 -5.59
CA ASP A 115 8.26 4.85 -4.15
C ASP A 115 6.91 4.91 -3.41
N THR A 116 6.49 3.79 -2.85
CA THR A 116 5.19 3.62 -2.17
C THR A 116 5.41 3.26 -0.69
N PRO A 117 5.72 4.24 0.17
CA PRO A 117 6.20 3.99 1.53
C PRO A 117 5.25 3.17 2.40
N LEU A 118 3.93 3.24 2.16
CA LEU A 118 2.93 2.50 2.93
C LEU A 118 2.74 1.05 2.44
N ASN A 119 3.28 0.68 1.27
CA ASN A 119 3.31 -0.70 0.80
C ASN A 119 4.48 -1.51 1.33
N ARG A 120 5.49 -0.85 1.91
CA ARG A 120 6.63 -1.52 2.54
C ARG A 120 6.12 -2.28 3.77
N GLN A 121 6.30 -3.59 3.77
CA GLN A 121 6.13 -4.37 4.99
C GLN A 121 7.32 -4.09 5.92
N PRO A 122 7.12 -3.99 7.24
CA PRO A 122 8.24 -3.99 8.18
C PRO A 122 8.97 -5.32 8.02
N SER A 123 10.15 -5.30 7.40
CA SER A 123 10.97 -6.50 7.29
C SER A 123 11.42 -6.90 8.68
N SER A 124 11.07 -8.11 9.11
CA SER A 124 11.60 -8.75 10.33
C SER A 124 13.13 -8.84 10.34
N ALA A 125 13.79 -8.64 9.19
CA ALA A 125 15.24 -8.54 9.05
C ALA A 125 15.88 -7.42 9.91
N GLY A 126 15.13 -6.39 10.32
CA GLY A 126 15.64 -5.34 11.22
C GLY A 126 15.59 -5.71 12.72
N LEU A 127 14.78 -6.71 13.10
CA LEU A 127 14.61 -7.15 14.50
C LEU A 127 15.38 -8.43 14.83
N GLY A 128 15.84 -9.19 13.83
CA GLY A 128 16.63 -10.42 14.02
C GLY A 128 18.14 -10.20 14.18
N GLY A 129 18.66 -9.00 13.89
CA GLY A 129 20.10 -8.72 13.85
C GLY A 129 20.80 -8.58 15.22
N LEU A 130 20.06 -8.61 16.33
CA LEU A 130 20.61 -8.40 17.68
C LEU A 130 20.34 -9.54 18.68
N PHE A 131 19.65 -10.62 18.28
CA PHE A 131 19.37 -11.78 19.16
C PHE A 131 19.59 -13.16 18.52
N GLY A 132 20.23 -13.24 17.34
CA GLY A 132 20.52 -14.49 16.64
C GLY A 132 21.85 -15.15 17.03
N LEU A 133 22.13 -15.33 18.32
CA LEU A 133 23.29 -16.09 18.82
C LEU A 133 22.80 -17.01 19.94
N GLY A 134 22.36 -18.22 19.60
CA GLY A 134 22.03 -19.22 20.61
C GLY A 134 20.97 -20.23 20.21
N ALA A 135 21.27 -21.09 19.25
CA ALA A 135 20.64 -22.42 19.17
C ALA A 135 21.59 -23.39 18.43
N SER A 136 22.79 -23.57 18.99
CA SER A 136 23.62 -24.70 18.62
C SER A 136 22.91 -25.98 19.06
N TYR A 137 22.54 -26.78 18.08
CA TYR A 137 22.11 -28.16 18.22
C TYR A 137 23.07 -28.92 19.13
N ARG A 138 22.58 -29.38 20.28
CA ARG A 138 23.23 -30.38 21.13
C ARG A 138 22.41 -31.65 21.05
N ASN A 139 22.73 -32.50 20.10
CA ASN A 139 22.22 -33.87 20.05
C ASN A 139 23.43 -34.80 20.16
N GLU A 140 23.88 -35.01 21.39
CA GLU A 140 24.90 -36.00 21.74
C GLU A 140 24.25 -37.00 22.72
N GLN A 141 23.82 -38.12 22.14
CA GLN A 141 23.95 -39.46 22.68
C GLN A 141 23.87 -39.61 24.22
N GLN A 142 22.64 -39.61 24.74
CA GLN A 142 22.31 -40.31 25.99
C GLN A 142 21.32 -41.43 25.65
N HIS A 143 21.82 -42.53 25.09
CA HIS A 143 21.09 -43.80 24.99
C HIS A 143 22.07 -44.99 25.14
N GLU A 144 23.07 -44.82 26.02
CA GLU A 144 23.95 -45.90 26.50
C GLU A 144 23.91 -45.87 28.03
N SER A 145 22.86 -46.47 28.59
CA SER A 145 22.78 -46.98 29.96
C SER A 145 21.33 -47.35 30.22
N LEU A 146 21.07 -48.66 30.31
CA LEU A 146 19.86 -49.35 30.81
C LEU A 146 19.22 -50.33 29.82
N LEU A 147 19.99 -51.23 29.20
CA LEU A 147 19.49 -52.56 28.86
C LEU A 147 20.62 -53.61 29.04
N GLY A 148 20.66 -54.18 30.25
CA GLY A 148 20.78 -55.62 30.50
C GLY A 148 21.99 -56.39 29.96
N ARG A 149 23.02 -56.55 30.81
CA ARG A 149 23.73 -57.84 30.93
C ARG A 149 22.78 -58.89 31.50
N SER A 150 22.52 -59.97 30.77
CA SER A 150 22.62 -61.37 31.28
C SER A 150 22.19 -62.37 30.21
N GLY A 151 23.07 -63.33 29.90
CA GLY A 151 22.73 -64.54 29.14
C GLY A 151 23.79 -64.97 28.14
N VAL A 152 24.88 -65.59 28.63
CA VAL A 152 25.33 -66.98 28.32
C VAL A 152 26.25 -67.41 29.46
#